data_AF-A0A2I1CUT0-F1
#
_entry.id   AF-A0A2I1CUT0-F1
#
_cell.length_a   1.000
_cell.length_b   1.000
_cell.length_c   1.000
_cell.angle_alpha   90.00
_cell.angle_beta   90.00
_cell.angle_gamma   90.00
#
_symmetry.space_group_name_H-M   'P 1'
#
loop_
_entity.id
_entity.type
_entity.pdbx_description
1 polymer ?
#
loop_
_entity_poly.entity_id
_entity_poly.type
_entity_poly.pdbx_seq_one_letter_code
_entity_poly.pdbx_strand_id
1 'polypeptide(L)'
;MAAANGEPDANLLCKVKTFAFAMLDAAVPEQQTGDYRILEVALCAVKCSMDCGYIDLSQRVIERAAVRLDVLGKSTSDSDGARLQAVTTGYYMCRICLSCLLDRPDIADHLFLKVPATRIKEDQDVFVELCYKVGKLGLAKGQYGLAVKWLQRALAAIEFPIYNEGVDGNMKEKRFLLLHALVRGYLNFDLVDAREYLSKALECMEGEHGAAFPMAVFRLELMKREGFAAQDLFQVVQTAIQSVKINGETLKM
;
A
#
# COMPACT_ATOMS: atom_id res chain seq x y z
N MET A 1 8.03 8.39 38.56
CA MET A 1 8.95 8.63 37.43
C MET A 1 8.82 7.44 36.50
N ALA A 2 7.74 7.41 35.71
CA ALA A 2 7.44 6.34 34.77
C ALA A 2 7.89 6.81 33.39
N ALA A 3 8.73 6.01 32.74
CA ALA A 3 9.20 6.26 31.39
C ALA A 3 8.00 6.24 30.44
N ALA A 4 7.73 7.37 29.80
CA ALA A 4 6.93 7.39 28.59
C ALA A 4 7.72 6.63 27.52
N ASN A 5 7.29 5.41 27.22
CA ASN A 5 7.66 4.74 25.97
C ASN A 5 7.04 5.56 24.82
N GLY A 6 7.72 6.64 24.45
CA GLY A 6 7.37 7.46 23.30
C GLY A 6 7.84 6.75 22.05
N GLU A 7 6.90 6.31 21.22
CA GLU A 7 7.22 5.96 19.84
C GLU A 7 8.00 7.12 19.20
N PRO A 8 9.10 6.83 18.48
CA PRO A 8 9.87 7.89 17.84
C PRO A 8 9.00 8.66 16.86
N ASP A 9 9.02 9.99 16.95
CA ASP A 9 8.36 10.88 15.99
C ASP A 9 8.71 10.42 14.56
N ALA A 10 7.67 10.09 13.77
CA ALA A 10 7.83 9.58 12.41
C ALA A 10 8.70 10.50 11.54
N ASN A 11 8.63 11.82 11.77
CA ASN A 11 9.48 12.79 11.10
C ASN A 11 10.95 12.66 11.48
N LEU A 12 11.25 12.45 12.76
CA LEU A 12 12.62 12.22 13.23
C LEU A 12 13.15 10.90 12.65
N LEU A 13 12.35 9.83 12.69
CA LEU A 13 12.73 8.54 12.14
C LEU A 13 13.02 8.63 10.64
N CYS A 14 12.22 9.39 9.89
CA CYS A 14 12.46 9.66 8.48
C CYS A 14 13.81 10.34 8.25
N LYS A 15 14.09 11.42 8.99
CA LYS A 15 15.36 12.16 8.87
C LYS A 15 16.55 11.27 9.20
N VAL A 16 16.46 10.45 10.25
CA VAL A 16 17.51 9.50 10.63
C VAL A 16 17.78 8.46 9.54
N LYS A 17 16.73 7.85 8.97
CA LYS A 17 16.87 6.87 7.88
C LYS A 17 17.52 7.49 6.65
N THR A 18 17.10 8.69 6.26
CA THR A 18 17.69 9.40 5.13
C THR A 18 19.13 9.81 5.40
N PHE A 19 19.44 10.27 6.61
CA PHE A 19 20.81 10.60 7.00
C PHE A 19 21.72 9.37 6.99
N ALA A 20 21.25 8.23 7.50
CA ALA A 20 21.97 6.97 7.45
C ALA A 20 22.26 6.54 6.00
N PHE A 21 21.28 6.66 5.10
CA PHE A 21 21.51 6.43 3.67
C PHE A 21 22.60 7.36 3.12
N ALA A 22 22.51 8.67 3.39
CA ALA A 22 23.48 9.65 2.89
C ALA A 22 24.92 9.36 3.38
N MET A 23 25.07 8.94 4.64
CA MET A 23 26.38 8.55 5.18
C MET A 23 26.95 7.33 4.45
N LEU A 24 26.13 6.30 4.23
CA LEU A 24 26.56 5.08 3.53
C LEU A 24 26.89 5.37 2.06
N ASP A 25 26.06 6.17 1.39
CA ASP A 25 26.27 6.52 -0.02
C ASP A 25 27.51 7.40 -0.22
N ALA A 26 27.83 8.27 0.75
CA ALA A 26 29.05 9.08 0.74
C ALA A 26 30.32 8.26 1.05
N ALA A 27 30.20 7.19 1.85
CA ALA A 27 31.34 6.37 2.26
C ALA A 27 31.78 5.37 1.16
N VAL A 28 30.91 5.01 0.23
CA VAL A 28 31.19 4.01 -0.81
C VAL A 28 31.39 4.69 -2.17
N PRO A 29 32.53 4.51 -2.86
CA PRO A 29 32.73 5.02 -4.22
C PRO A 29 31.62 4.57 -5.17
N GLU A 30 31.19 5.42 -6.10
CA GLU A 30 30.08 5.11 -7.03
C GLU A 30 30.34 3.89 -7.92
N GLN A 31 31.62 3.57 -8.15
CA GLN A 31 32.08 2.51 -9.04
C GLN A 31 32.37 1.17 -8.33
N GLN A 32 32.27 1.13 -7.00
CA GLN A 32 32.44 -0.11 -6.24
C GLN A 32 31.19 -0.98 -6.37
N THR A 33 31.37 -2.31 -6.37
CA THR A 33 30.29 -3.31 -6.41
C THR A 33 29.15 -2.91 -5.49
N GLY A 34 27.93 -2.83 -6.02
CA GLY A 34 26.78 -2.37 -5.25
C GLY A 34 26.61 -3.22 -3.99
N ASP A 35 26.29 -2.57 -2.87
CA ASP A 35 25.94 -3.26 -1.63
C ASP A 35 24.42 -3.27 -1.49
N TYR A 36 23.85 -4.48 -1.42
CA TYR A 36 22.44 -4.70 -1.15
C TYR A 36 21.95 -3.92 0.08
N ARG A 37 22.77 -3.81 1.13
CA ARG A 37 22.40 -3.11 2.36
C ARG A 37 22.18 -1.62 2.11
N ILE A 38 22.99 -1.01 1.25
CA ILE A 38 22.83 0.42 0.90
C ILE A 38 21.51 0.61 0.16
N LEU A 39 21.16 -0.29 -0.76
CA LEU A 39 19.89 -0.24 -1.47
C LEU A 39 18.71 -0.48 -0.53
N GLU A 40 18.77 -1.46 0.36
CA GLU A 40 17.72 -1.72 1.37
C GLU A 40 17.48 -0.48 2.25
N VAL A 41 18.55 0.18 2.71
CA VAL A 41 18.46 1.43 3.49
C VAL A 41 17.89 2.57 2.64
N ALA A 42 18.29 2.67 1.37
CA ALA A 42 17.75 3.67 0.44
C ALA A 42 16.23 3.50 0.25
N LEU A 43 15.76 2.27 0.01
CA LEU A 43 14.33 1.98 -0.15
C LEU A 43 13.54 2.27 1.13
N CYS A 44 14.13 1.97 2.30
CA CYS A 44 13.52 2.31 3.58
C CYS A 44 13.41 3.84 3.77
N ALA A 45 14.45 4.60 3.42
CA ALA A 45 14.44 6.06 3.46
C ALA A 45 13.43 6.67 2.48
N VAL A 46 13.31 6.12 1.27
CA VAL A 46 12.33 6.54 0.26
C VAL A 46 10.90 6.35 0.76
N LYS A 47 10.56 5.15 1.25
CA LYS A 47 9.23 4.86 1.82
C LYS A 47 8.88 5.85 2.93
N CYS A 48 9.79 6.01 3.90
CA CYS A 48 9.59 6.90 5.04
C CYS A 48 9.44 8.37 4.62
N SER A 49 10.22 8.81 3.63
CA SER A 49 10.15 10.17 3.08
C SER A 49 8.82 10.42 2.38
N MET A 50 8.32 9.45 1.60
CA MET A 50 6.99 9.54 1.00
C MET A 50 5.88 9.60 2.07
N ASP A 51 5.98 8.79 3.13
CA ASP A 51 5.00 8.78 4.24
C ASP A 51 4.98 10.10 5.00
N CYS A 52 6.13 10.75 5.16
CA CYS A 52 6.24 12.05 5.82
C CYS A 52 6.02 13.25 4.87
N GLY A 53 5.69 13.01 3.59
CA GLY A 53 5.46 14.07 2.60
C GLY A 53 6.72 14.75 2.06
N TYR A 54 7.92 14.25 2.35
CA TYR A 54 9.19 14.76 1.81
C TYR A 54 9.46 14.22 0.40
N ILE A 55 8.63 14.64 -0.57
CA ILE A 55 8.66 14.12 -1.95
C ILE A 55 10.00 14.38 -2.63
N ASP A 56 10.56 15.59 -2.53
CA ASP A 56 11.87 15.94 -3.12
C ASP A 56 13.02 15.11 -2.53
N LEU A 57 12.91 14.73 -1.25
CA LEU A 57 13.91 13.91 -0.58
C LEU A 57 13.82 12.46 -1.07
N SER A 58 12.59 11.93 -1.14
CA SER A 58 12.31 10.63 -1.75
C SER A 58 12.86 10.55 -3.18
N GLN A 59 12.66 11.60 -3.99
CA GLN A 59 13.15 11.66 -5.36
C GLN A 59 14.67 11.58 -5.44
N ARG A 60 15.39 12.38 -4.63
CA ARG A 60 16.85 12.35 -4.61
C ARG A 60 17.41 11.00 -4.18
N VAL A 61 16.83 10.39 -3.14
CA VAL A 61 17.29 9.08 -2.65
C VAL A 61 17.04 7.99 -3.69
N ILE A 62 15.87 7.97 -4.35
CA ILE A 62 15.55 6.92 -5.33
C ILE A 62 16.37 7.06 -6.62
N GLU A 63 16.76 8.29 -7.01
CA GLU A 63 17.68 8.53 -8.13
C GLU A 63 19.09 7.98 -7.84
N ARG A 64 19.59 8.18 -6.61
CA ARG A 64 20.87 7.57 -6.17
C ARG A 64 20.77 6.05 -6.12
N ALA A 65 19.66 5.51 -5.61
CA ALA A 65 19.42 4.07 -5.59
C ALA A 65 19.43 3.46 -7.00
N ALA A 66 18.93 4.17 -8.01
CA ALA A 66 18.95 3.71 -9.41
C ALA A 66 20.37 3.48 -9.92
N VAL A 67 21.30 4.40 -9.64
CA VAL A 67 22.72 4.28 -10.03
C VAL A 67 23.35 3.05 -9.37
N ARG A 68 23.12 2.88 -8.06
CA ARG A 68 23.64 1.74 -7.30
C ARG A 68 23.07 0.40 -7.79
N LEU A 69 21.78 0.36 -8.13
CA LEU A 69 21.12 -0.84 -8.63
C LEU A 69 21.67 -1.24 -10.02
N ASP A 70 21.94 -0.27 -10.90
CA ASP A 70 22.54 -0.53 -12.22
C ASP A 70 23.96 -1.13 -12.09
N VAL A 71 24.79 -0.58 -11.20
CA VAL A 71 26.12 -1.14 -10.90
C VAL A 71 26.00 -2.55 -10.31
N LEU A 72 25.08 -2.74 -9.36
CA LEU A 72 24.86 -4.04 -8.72
C LEU A 72 24.46 -5.10 -9.74
N GLY A 73 23.46 -4.82 -10.57
CA GLY A 73 22.94 -5.77 -11.57
C GLY A 73 23.97 -6.22 -12.60
N LYS A 74 24.98 -5.39 -12.89
CA LYS A 74 26.10 -5.74 -13.78
C LYS A 74 27.16 -6.63 -13.12
N SER A 75 27.21 -6.65 -11.79
CA SER A 75 28.26 -7.32 -11.01
C SER A 75 27.81 -8.62 -10.33
N THR A 76 26.50 -8.89 -10.33
CA THR A 76 25.90 -10.04 -9.64
C THR A 76 26.14 -11.38 -10.32
N SER A 77 26.49 -12.40 -9.53
CA SER A 77 26.50 -13.81 -9.94
C SER A 77 25.11 -14.44 -9.83
N ASP A 78 24.89 -15.57 -10.53
CA ASP A 78 23.61 -16.30 -10.55
C ASP A 78 23.09 -16.72 -9.16
N SER A 79 23.98 -16.88 -8.17
CA SER A 79 23.65 -17.24 -6.79
C SER A 79 22.79 -16.20 -6.05
N ASP A 80 22.90 -14.92 -6.42
CA ASP A 80 22.28 -13.81 -5.69
C ASP A 80 20.98 -13.33 -6.34
N GLY A 81 20.48 -14.06 -7.35
CA GLY A 81 19.36 -13.64 -8.19
C GLY A 81 18.09 -13.29 -7.40
N ALA A 82 17.80 -14.01 -6.31
CA ALA A 82 16.62 -13.74 -5.48
C ALA A 82 16.73 -12.40 -4.73
N ARG A 83 17.91 -12.06 -4.21
CA ARG A 83 18.12 -10.81 -3.47
C ARG A 83 18.14 -9.61 -4.40
N LEU A 84 18.79 -9.74 -5.56
CA LEU A 84 18.75 -8.74 -6.62
C LEU A 84 17.32 -8.46 -7.06
N GLN A 85 16.55 -9.53 -7.24
CA GLN A 85 15.15 -9.42 -7.60
C GLN A 85 14.34 -8.67 -6.53
N ALA A 86 14.45 -9.04 -5.26
CA ALA A 86 13.71 -8.39 -4.17
C ALA A 86 13.98 -6.88 -4.11
N VAL A 87 15.26 -6.49 -4.17
CA VAL A 87 15.66 -5.08 -4.18
C VAL A 87 15.20 -4.36 -5.45
N THR A 88 15.24 -5.03 -6.61
CA THR A 88 14.74 -4.49 -7.88
C THR A 88 13.23 -4.26 -7.84
N THR A 89 12.47 -5.21 -7.31
CA THR A 89 11.02 -5.09 -7.08
C THR A 89 10.74 -3.90 -6.16
N GLY A 90 11.42 -3.82 -5.02
CA GLY A 90 11.28 -2.71 -4.07
C GLY A 90 11.59 -1.34 -4.70
N TYR A 91 12.63 -1.26 -5.53
CA TYR A 91 12.99 -0.05 -6.28
C TYR A 91 11.89 0.39 -7.24
N TYR A 92 11.41 -0.51 -8.10
CA TYR A 92 10.37 -0.15 -9.07
C TYR A 92 9.06 0.21 -8.39
N MET A 93 8.67 -0.51 -7.34
CA MET A 93 7.45 -0.19 -6.61
C MET A 93 7.54 1.16 -5.89
N CYS A 94 8.70 1.52 -5.31
CA CYS A 94 8.91 2.86 -4.75
C CYS A 94 8.84 3.95 -5.83
N ARG A 95 9.46 3.72 -7.00
CA ARG A 95 9.39 4.65 -8.14
C ARG A 95 7.97 4.84 -8.67
N ILE A 96 7.17 3.77 -8.70
CA ILE A 96 5.76 3.78 -9.08
C ILE A 96 4.97 4.66 -8.11
N CYS A 97 5.09 4.41 -6.80
CA CYS A 97 4.42 5.22 -5.78
C CYS A 97 4.79 6.70 -5.89
N LEU A 98 6.08 6.99 -6.06
CA LEU A 98 6.57 8.36 -6.21
C LEU A 98 6.01 9.02 -7.48
N SER A 99 5.93 8.29 -8.59
CA SER A 99 5.37 8.81 -9.85
C SER A 99 3.89 9.17 -9.69
N CYS A 100 3.11 8.38 -8.95
CA CYS A 100 1.72 8.72 -8.61
C CYS A 100 1.61 9.93 -7.66
N LEU A 101 2.53 10.06 -6.70
CA LEU A 101 2.61 11.25 -5.83
C LEU A 101 2.88 12.52 -6.64
N LEU A 102 3.73 12.43 -7.65
CA LEU A 102 4.08 13.49 -8.60
C LEU A 102 3.07 13.69 -9.74
N ASP A 103 1.89 13.07 -9.67
CA ASP A 103 0.83 13.18 -10.70
C ASP A 103 1.27 12.74 -12.11
N ARG A 104 2.13 11.71 -12.17
CA ARG A 104 2.61 11.05 -13.38
C ARG A 104 2.22 9.57 -13.45
N PRO A 105 0.91 9.25 -13.53
CA PRO A 105 0.44 7.86 -13.58
C PRO A 105 0.89 7.13 -14.86
N ASP A 106 1.18 7.86 -15.94
CA ASP A 106 1.77 7.35 -17.18
C ASP A 106 3.13 6.67 -16.93
N ILE A 107 3.98 7.32 -16.12
CA ILE A 107 5.28 6.78 -15.72
C ILE A 107 5.08 5.56 -14.82
N ALA A 108 4.11 5.61 -13.89
CA ALA A 108 3.80 4.50 -13.01
C ALA A 108 3.41 3.23 -13.79
N ASP A 109 2.60 3.36 -14.84
CA ASP A 109 2.25 2.22 -15.70
C ASP A 109 3.46 1.70 -16.48
N HIS A 110 4.27 2.58 -17.06
CA HIS A 110 5.49 2.17 -17.78
C HIS A 110 6.47 1.43 -16.86
N LEU A 111 6.64 1.90 -15.63
CA LEU A 111 7.52 1.27 -14.64
C LEU A 111 6.98 -0.06 -14.13
N PHE A 112 5.65 -0.22 -14.06
CA PHE A 112 5.03 -1.48 -13.66
C PHE A 112 5.45 -2.65 -14.57
N LEU A 113 5.60 -2.38 -15.87
CA LEU A 113 6.09 -3.38 -16.84
C LEU A 113 7.52 -3.85 -16.57
N LYS A 114 8.28 -3.14 -15.73
CA LYS A 114 9.66 -3.47 -15.34
C LYS A 114 9.73 -4.17 -13.98
N VAL A 115 8.62 -4.29 -13.27
CA VAL A 115 8.58 -5.02 -12.00
C VAL A 115 8.80 -6.51 -12.29
N PRO A 116 9.83 -7.15 -11.71
CA PRO A 116 10.04 -8.58 -11.86
C PRO A 116 8.81 -9.35 -11.34
N ALA A 117 8.47 -10.46 -12.00
CA ALA A 117 7.42 -11.36 -11.50
C ALA A 117 7.79 -11.83 -10.10
N THR A 118 6.97 -11.55 -9.09
CA THR A 118 7.21 -11.89 -7.68
C THR A 118 7.56 -13.37 -7.55
N ARG A 119 8.65 -13.67 -6.83
CA ARG A 119 9.13 -15.05 -6.64
C ARG A 119 9.17 -15.51 -5.19
N ILE A 120 9.10 -14.58 -4.23
CA ILE A 120 9.12 -14.84 -2.78
C ILE A 120 7.95 -14.12 -2.09
N LYS A 121 7.54 -14.61 -0.91
CA LYS A 121 6.39 -14.11 -0.15
C LYS A 121 6.59 -12.64 0.27
N GLU A 122 7.81 -12.28 0.66
CA GLU A 122 8.18 -10.93 1.07
C GLU A 122 7.98 -9.92 -0.07
N ASP A 123 8.31 -10.31 -1.31
CA ASP A 123 8.09 -9.48 -2.50
C ASP A 123 6.60 -9.26 -2.75
N GLN A 124 5.78 -10.29 -2.54
CA GLN A 124 4.33 -10.22 -2.67
C GLN A 124 3.71 -9.30 -1.63
N ASP A 125 4.15 -9.37 -0.37
CA ASP A 125 3.68 -8.49 0.70
C ASP A 125 4.00 -7.01 0.42
N VAL A 126 5.25 -6.73 -0.01
CA VAL A 126 5.67 -5.39 -0.40
C VAL A 126 4.89 -4.90 -1.63
N PHE A 127 4.64 -5.78 -2.59
CA PHE A 127 3.84 -5.48 -3.77
C PHE A 127 2.41 -5.08 -3.38
N VAL A 128 1.75 -5.87 -2.54
CA VAL A 128 0.38 -5.61 -2.04
C VAL A 128 0.32 -4.28 -1.30
N GLU A 129 1.26 -4.04 -0.37
CA GLU A 129 1.32 -2.80 0.42
C GLU A 129 1.43 -1.56 -0.48
N LEU A 130 2.33 -1.60 -1.47
CA LEU A 130 2.59 -0.45 -2.33
C LEU A 130 1.46 -0.23 -3.35
N CYS A 131 0.88 -1.30 -3.91
CA CYS A 131 -0.33 -1.21 -4.72
C CYS A 131 -1.51 -0.62 -3.94
N TYR A 132 -1.71 -1.02 -2.67
CA TYR A 132 -2.72 -0.43 -1.79
C TYR A 132 -2.47 1.07 -1.56
N LYS A 133 -1.21 1.46 -1.29
CA LYS A 133 -0.82 2.86 -1.10
C LYS A 133 -1.09 3.73 -2.33
N VAL A 134 -0.76 3.23 -3.53
CA VAL A 134 -1.10 3.92 -4.80
C VAL A 134 -2.61 4.01 -4.97
N GLY A 135 -3.32 2.93 -4.70
CA GLY A 135 -4.79 2.90 -4.75
C GLY A 135 -5.42 3.96 -3.86
N LYS A 136 -5.02 4.02 -2.59
CA LYS A 136 -5.48 5.00 -1.61
C LYS A 136 -5.17 6.43 -2.02
N LEU A 137 -3.99 6.68 -2.59
CA LEU A 137 -3.63 7.98 -3.13
C LEU A 137 -4.55 8.38 -4.30
N GLY A 138 -4.82 7.46 -5.21
CA GLY A 138 -5.75 7.66 -6.31
C GLY A 138 -7.16 8.01 -5.82
N LEU A 139 -7.66 7.33 -4.79
CA LEU A 139 -8.96 7.66 -4.17
C LEU A 139 -8.96 9.08 -3.59
N ALA A 140 -7.91 9.45 -2.85
CA ALA A 140 -7.80 10.78 -2.24
C ALA A 140 -7.75 11.91 -3.29
N LYS A 141 -7.17 11.64 -4.46
CA LYS A 141 -7.08 12.60 -5.59
C LYS A 141 -8.29 12.55 -6.53
N GLY A 142 -9.29 11.71 -6.27
CA GLY A 142 -10.43 11.50 -7.17
C GLY A 142 -10.08 10.80 -8.50
N GLN A 143 -8.89 10.22 -8.60
CA GLN A 143 -8.43 9.47 -9.79
C GLN A 143 -8.94 8.01 -9.69
N TYR A 144 -10.25 7.83 -9.72
CA TYR A 144 -10.88 6.54 -9.37
C TYR A 144 -10.47 5.37 -10.28
N GLY A 145 -10.29 5.61 -11.58
CA GLY A 145 -9.80 4.56 -12.50
C GLY A 145 -8.37 4.10 -12.19
N LEU A 146 -7.49 5.04 -11.80
CA LEU A 146 -6.15 4.71 -11.31
C LEU A 146 -6.26 3.91 -10.01
N ALA A 147 -7.08 4.38 -9.06
CA ALA A 147 -7.27 3.73 -7.78
C ALA A 147 -7.72 2.27 -7.93
N VAL A 148 -8.82 2.05 -8.66
CA VAL A 148 -9.38 0.72 -8.93
C VAL A 148 -8.31 -0.20 -9.55
N LYS A 149 -7.61 0.26 -10.59
CA LYS A 149 -6.57 -0.52 -11.27
C LYS A 149 -5.49 -1.02 -10.32
N TRP A 150 -4.95 -0.15 -9.46
CA TRP A 150 -3.89 -0.54 -8.53
C TRP A 150 -4.37 -1.42 -7.38
N LEU A 151 -5.58 -1.17 -6.88
CA LEU A 151 -6.18 -2.00 -5.85
C LEU A 151 -6.52 -3.40 -6.37
N GLN A 152 -6.97 -3.53 -7.62
CA GLN A 152 -7.21 -4.83 -8.26
C GLN A 152 -5.91 -5.63 -8.39
N ARG A 153 -4.79 -4.97 -8.73
CA ARG A 153 -3.47 -5.63 -8.77
C ARG A 153 -3.08 -6.19 -7.40
N ALA A 154 -3.32 -5.44 -6.31
CA ALA A 154 -3.07 -5.93 -4.96
C ALA A 154 -3.99 -7.09 -4.58
N LEU A 155 -5.30 -7.01 -4.89
CA LEU A 155 -6.22 -8.10 -4.56
C LEU A 155 -5.87 -9.38 -5.32
N ALA A 156 -5.56 -9.29 -6.62
CA ALA A 156 -5.13 -10.43 -7.41
C ALA A 156 -3.89 -11.11 -6.80
N ALA A 157 -2.95 -10.32 -6.28
CA ALA A 157 -1.80 -10.88 -5.58
C ALA A 157 -2.20 -11.63 -4.30
N ILE A 158 -3.20 -11.17 -3.54
CA ILE A 158 -3.69 -11.90 -2.35
C ILE A 158 -4.47 -13.17 -2.73
N GLU A 159 -5.29 -13.11 -3.78
CA GLU A 159 -6.16 -14.22 -4.20
C GLU A 159 -5.43 -15.37 -4.86
N PHE A 160 -4.32 -15.06 -5.54
CA PHE A 160 -3.48 -16.03 -6.22
C PHE A 160 -2.07 -15.99 -5.61
N PRO A 161 -1.90 -16.39 -4.34
CA PRO A 161 -0.61 -16.33 -3.70
C PRO A 161 0.36 -17.32 -4.33
N ILE A 162 1.62 -16.92 -4.43
CA ILE A 162 2.69 -17.76 -4.99
C ILE A 162 2.98 -18.94 -4.07
N TYR A 163 2.69 -18.80 -2.78
CA TYR A 163 2.90 -19.79 -1.75
C TYR A 163 1.57 -20.21 -1.14
N ASN A 164 1.32 -21.53 -1.08
CA ASN A 164 0.12 -22.15 -0.53
C ASN A 164 0.12 -22.24 1.01
N GLU A 165 0.95 -21.44 1.70
CA GLU A 165 0.72 -21.18 3.12
C GLU A 165 -0.56 -20.37 3.19
N GLY A 166 -1.64 -20.97 3.68
CA GLY A 166 -2.97 -20.37 3.69
C GLY A 166 -2.97 -18.92 4.19
N VAL A 167 -4.01 -18.16 3.83
CA VAL A 167 -4.15 -16.75 4.17
C VAL A 167 -4.02 -16.55 5.68
N ASP A 168 -2.85 -16.09 6.12
CA ASP A 168 -2.59 -15.72 7.51
C ASP A 168 -3.51 -14.56 7.94
N GLY A 169 -3.73 -14.39 9.24
CA GLY A 169 -4.60 -13.35 9.80
C GLY A 169 -4.29 -11.96 9.27
N ASN A 170 -3.00 -11.64 9.09
CA ASN A 170 -2.55 -10.38 8.50
C ASN A 170 -3.04 -10.19 7.05
N MET A 171 -3.03 -11.25 6.24
CA MET A 171 -3.49 -11.18 4.85
C MET A 171 -5.01 -11.04 4.75
N LYS A 172 -5.78 -11.59 5.70
CA LYS A 172 -7.23 -11.36 5.78
C LYS A 172 -7.56 -9.90 6.05
N GLU A 173 -6.84 -9.27 6.98
CA GLU A 173 -7.01 -7.84 7.26
C GLU A 173 -6.64 -6.97 6.05
N LYS A 174 -5.51 -7.26 5.39
CA LYS A 174 -5.12 -6.58 4.14
C LYS A 174 -6.16 -6.75 3.04
N ARG A 175 -6.70 -7.98 2.87
CA ARG A 175 -7.80 -8.27 1.93
C ARG A 175 -9.01 -7.41 2.22
N PHE A 176 -9.43 -7.32 3.49
CA PHE A 176 -10.56 -6.49 3.91
C PHE A 176 -10.34 -5.01 3.57
N LEU A 177 -9.16 -4.46 3.92
CA LEU A 177 -8.81 -3.07 3.60
C LEU A 177 -8.81 -2.79 2.09
N LEU A 178 -8.36 -3.75 1.29
CA LEU A 178 -8.37 -3.68 -0.17
C LEU A 178 -9.77 -3.70 -0.74
N LEU A 179 -10.63 -4.64 -0.31
CA LEU A 179 -12.02 -4.72 -0.76
C LEU A 179 -12.78 -3.45 -0.41
N HIS A 180 -12.61 -2.94 0.81
CA HIS A 180 -13.20 -1.67 1.23
C HIS A 180 -12.74 -0.48 0.36
N ALA A 181 -11.44 -0.38 0.06
CA ALA A 181 -10.91 0.66 -0.82
C ALA A 181 -11.38 0.49 -2.28
N LEU A 182 -11.47 -0.74 -2.78
CA LEU A 182 -11.93 -1.06 -4.14
C LEU A 182 -13.35 -0.59 -4.36
N VAL A 183 -14.23 -0.90 -3.43
CA VAL A 183 -15.62 -0.47 -3.55
C VAL A 183 -15.71 1.05 -3.49
N ARG A 184 -14.98 1.73 -2.61
CA ARG A 184 -14.94 3.21 -2.66
C ARG A 184 -14.49 3.73 -4.01
N GLY A 185 -13.55 3.04 -4.67
CA GLY A 185 -13.16 3.31 -6.04
C GLY A 185 -14.31 3.11 -7.02
N TYR A 186 -14.94 1.94 -7.01
CA TYR A 186 -16.03 1.56 -7.91
C TYR A 186 -17.31 2.37 -7.73
N LEU A 187 -17.67 2.75 -6.51
CA LEU A 187 -18.79 3.67 -6.27
C LEU A 187 -18.55 4.93 -7.09
N ASN A 188 -17.34 5.49 -7.04
CA ASN A 188 -17.05 6.75 -7.72
C ASN A 188 -16.53 6.58 -9.16
N PHE A 189 -16.52 5.37 -9.70
CA PHE A 189 -16.05 5.06 -11.05
C PHE A 189 -17.19 4.42 -11.85
N ASP A 190 -17.71 5.16 -12.84
CA ASP A 190 -18.76 4.66 -13.74
C ASP A 190 -18.21 3.58 -14.68
N LEU A 191 -18.24 2.32 -14.22
CA LEU A 191 -18.04 1.15 -15.06
C LEU A 191 -19.28 0.27 -14.99
N VAL A 192 -19.82 -0.12 -16.14
CA VAL A 192 -21.00 -0.99 -16.24
C VAL A 192 -20.80 -2.32 -15.50
N ASP A 193 -19.56 -2.82 -15.47
CA ASP A 193 -19.17 -4.07 -14.78
C ASP A 193 -18.82 -3.86 -13.29
N ALA A 194 -18.76 -2.61 -12.81
CA ALA A 194 -18.42 -2.31 -11.42
C ALA A 194 -19.44 -2.89 -10.44
N ARG A 195 -20.73 -2.94 -10.81
CA ARG A 195 -21.80 -3.41 -9.92
C ARG A 195 -21.70 -4.88 -9.59
N GLU A 196 -21.47 -5.74 -10.58
CA GLU A 196 -21.37 -7.18 -10.33
C GLU A 196 -20.17 -7.50 -9.44
N TYR A 197 -19.04 -6.82 -9.68
CA TYR A 197 -17.86 -6.93 -8.84
C TYR A 197 -18.10 -6.40 -7.42
N LEU A 198 -18.78 -5.27 -7.29
CA LEU A 198 -19.12 -4.65 -6.02
C LEU A 198 -20.06 -5.53 -5.18
N SER A 199 -21.04 -6.18 -5.81
CA SER A 199 -21.89 -7.19 -5.17
C SER A 199 -21.10 -8.39 -4.67
N LYS A 200 -20.21 -8.97 -5.51
CA LYS A 200 -19.36 -10.10 -5.11
C LYS A 200 -18.40 -9.74 -3.96
N ALA A 201 -17.76 -8.57 -4.05
CA ALA A 201 -16.88 -8.06 -3.00
C ALA A 201 -17.63 -7.85 -1.68
N LEU A 202 -18.87 -7.35 -1.75
CA LEU A 202 -19.77 -7.18 -0.61
C LEU A 202 -20.11 -8.51 0.05
N GLU A 203 -20.57 -9.50 -0.72
CA GLU A 203 -20.90 -10.83 -0.20
C GLU A 203 -19.69 -11.46 0.52
N CYS A 204 -18.49 -11.34 -0.05
CA CYS A 204 -17.26 -11.80 0.61
C CYS A 204 -17.00 -11.07 1.94
N MET A 205 -17.08 -9.74 1.95
CA MET A 205 -16.83 -8.97 3.18
C MET A 205 -17.91 -9.20 4.24
N GLU A 206 -19.16 -9.45 3.85
CA GLU A 206 -20.26 -9.76 4.78
C GLU A 206 -20.10 -11.15 5.42
N GLY A 207 -19.67 -12.14 4.64
CA GLY A 207 -19.36 -13.48 5.17
C GLY A 207 -18.18 -13.47 6.16
N GLU A 208 -17.19 -12.62 5.94
CA GLU A 208 -15.97 -12.55 6.77
C GLU A 208 -16.09 -11.58 7.96
N HIS A 209 -16.85 -10.48 7.79
CA HIS A 209 -16.86 -9.34 8.71
C HIS A 209 -18.23 -8.68 8.89
N GLY A 210 -19.35 -9.38 8.61
CA GLY A 210 -20.69 -8.77 8.49
C GLY A 210 -21.21 -7.94 9.67
N ALA A 211 -20.71 -8.14 10.90
CA ALA A 211 -21.06 -7.33 12.07
C ALA A 211 -20.05 -6.21 12.40
N ALA A 212 -19.02 -6.01 11.56
CA ALA A 212 -17.98 -5.03 11.81
C ALA A 212 -18.43 -3.61 11.43
N PHE A 213 -18.05 -2.62 12.24
CA PHE A 213 -18.37 -1.21 12.02
C PHE A 213 -18.08 -0.70 10.58
N PRO A 214 -16.93 -1.03 9.95
CA PRO A 214 -16.67 -0.55 8.59
C PRO A 214 -17.67 -1.08 7.56
N MET A 215 -18.26 -2.26 7.78
CA MET A 215 -19.31 -2.80 6.92
C MET A 215 -20.62 -2.02 7.04
N ALA A 216 -20.95 -1.58 8.26
CA ALA A 216 -22.13 -0.75 8.47
C ALA A 216 -21.95 0.64 7.84
N VAL A 217 -20.79 1.29 8.02
CA VAL A 217 -20.46 2.58 7.37
C VAL A 217 -20.56 2.46 5.85
N PHE A 218 -20.04 1.37 5.31
CA PHE A 218 -20.09 1.09 3.89
C PHE A 218 -21.53 0.97 3.37
N ARG A 219 -22.39 0.19 4.04
CA ARG A 219 -23.79 0.04 3.62
C ARG A 219 -24.49 1.41 3.58
N LEU A 220 -24.20 2.30 4.54
CA LEU A 220 -24.70 3.68 4.52
C LEU A 220 -24.20 4.47 3.29
N GLU A 221 -22.94 4.32 2.88
CA GLU A 221 -22.38 4.96 1.68
C GLU A 221 -23.07 4.48 0.38
N LEU A 222 -23.37 3.18 0.27
CA LEU A 222 -24.08 2.60 -0.87
C LEU A 222 -25.54 3.09 -0.91
N MET A 223 -26.22 3.01 0.23
CA MET A 223 -27.60 3.46 0.38
C MET A 223 -27.75 4.93 -0.02
N LYS A 224 -26.82 5.80 0.39
CA LYS A 224 -26.83 7.22 -0.01
C LYS A 224 -26.87 7.43 -1.53
N ARG A 225 -26.31 6.51 -2.32
CA ARG A 225 -26.27 6.58 -3.79
C ARG A 225 -27.48 5.95 -4.46
N GLU A 226 -27.94 4.82 -3.96
CA GLU A 226 -29.04 4.05 -4.57
C GLU A 226 -30.43 4.50 -4.10
N GLY A 227 -30.48 5.27 -3.01
CA GLY A 227 -31.72 5.55 -2.28
C GLY A 227 -32.07 4.39 -1.34
N PHE A 228 -32.74 4.68 -0.23
CA PHE A 228 -33.03 3.65 0.77
C PHE A 228 -34.34 3.94 1.52
N ALA A 229 -34.94 2.87 2.05
CA ALA A 229 -36.05 2.99 3.01
C ALA A 229 -35.52 3.30 4.42
N ALA A 230 -36.27 4.09 5.19
CA ALA A 230 -35.87 4.48 6.54
C ALA A 230 -35.63 3.28 7.49
N GLN A 231 -36.30 2.16 7.23
CA GLN A 231 -36.17 0.94 8.03
C GLN A 231 -34.83 0.23 7.81
N ASP A 232 -34.34 0.21 6.57
CA ASP A 232 -33.02 -0.34 6.25
C ASP A 232 -31.91 0.53 6.86
N LEU A 233 -32.07 1.86 6.79
CA LEU A 233 -31.13 2.80 7.40
C LEU A 233 -31.03 2.56 8.91
N PHE A 234 -32.18 2.42 9.58
CA PHE A 234 -32.24 2.17 11.01
C PHE A 234 -31.50 0.89 11.39
N GLN A 235 -31.71 -0.19 10.63
CA GLN A 235 -31.07 -1.48 10.88
C GLN A 235 -29.55 -1.39 10.75
N VAL A 236 -29.04 -0.73 9.71
CA VAL A 236 -27.60 -0.56 9.47
C VAL A 236 -26.96 0.30 10.57
N VAL A 237 -27.60 1.40 10.96
CA VAL A 237 -27.13 2.25 12.06
C VAL A 237 -27.13 1.50 13.39
N GLN A 238 -28.15 0.69 13.66
CA GLN A 238 -28.21 -0.12 14.88
C GLN A 238 -27.07 -1.14 14.92
N THR A 239 -26.77 -1.82 13.81
CA THR A 239 -25.61 -2.71 13.72
C THR A 239 -24.29 -1.95 13.90
N ALA A 240 -24.15 -0.75 13.32
CA ALA A 240 -22.97 0.10 13.52
C ALA A 240 -22.75 0.43 15.01
N ILE A 241 -23.81 0.86 15.70
CA ILE A 241 -23.76 1.21 17.13
C ILE A 241 -23.41 -0.01 17.98
N GLN A 242 -24.00 -1.18 17.69
CA GLN A 242 -23.72 -2.42 18.44
C GLN A 242 -22.30 -2.93 18.22
N SER A 243 -21.72 -2.68 17.05
CA SER A 243 -20.36 -3.09 16.69
C SER A 243 -19.27 -2.23 17.34
N VAL A 244 -19.58 -0.97 17.67
CA VAL A 244 -18.68 -0.09 18.42
C VAL A 244 -18.94 -0.33 19.90
N LYS A 245 -18.01 -0.98 20.61
CA LYS A 245 -18.02 -0.94 22.08
C LYS A 245 -17.83 0.51 22.51
N ILE A 246 -18.92 1.24 22.70
CA ILE A 246 -18.90 2.56 23.33
C ILE A 246 -18.59 2.31 24.82
N ASN A 247 -17.30 2.15 25.14
CA ASN A 247 -16.84 2.34 26.50
C ASN A 247 -17.01 3.83 26.81
N GLY A 248 -17.73 4.19 27.87
CA GLY A 248 -18.16 5.55 28.19
C GLY A 248 -17.09 6.62 28.41
N GLU A 249 -15.84 6.37 27.99
CA GLU A 249 -14.72 7.31 28.04
C GLU A 249 -14.49 8.08 26.72
N THR A 250 -15.02 7.60 25.58
CA THR A 250 -14.81 8.24 24.25
C THR A 250 -15.85 9.29 23.86
N LEU A 251 -16.81 9.60 24.73
CA LEU A 251 -17.75 10.71 24.56
C LEU A 251 -17.61 11.71 25.71
N LYS A 252 -16.46 12.37 25.77
CA LYS A 252 -16.36 13.71 26.34
C LYS A 252 -16.03 14.68 25.21
N MET A 253 -17.09 15.28 24.66
CA MET A 253 -16.98 16.61 24.05
C MET A 253 -16.60 17.63 25.11
#